data_AF-A0A956QG42-F1
#
_entry.id   AF-A0A956QG42-F1
#
_cell.length_a   1.000
_cell.length_b   1.000
_cell.length_c   1.000
_cell.angle_alpha   90.00
_cell.angle_beta   90.00
_cell.angle_gamma   90.00
#
_symmetry.space_group_name_H-M   'P 1'
#
loop_
_entity.id
_entity.type
_entity.pdbx_description
1 polymer ?
#
loop_
_entity_poly.entity_id
_entity_poly.type
_entity_poly.pdbx_seq_one_letter_code
_entity_poly.pdbx_strand_id
1 'polypeptide(L)'
;MKKWAGRLLLMVGAVVFGLLLLEFVVVPMVCPAVRFELPDYRRHHPLIGWTLEPGAHFTETVDGQTFEVAYNSRGWHDLEHNLAKPAGVYRIVVLGDSFMEAYTVPLEQTFARLLEQQLDGKRRVEVINLGVLGYSNLQECLAFEEFGRRYQPDLVVLGFYSANDLEENCLELERGVRPHLSKTNQLIPPDHKLRLRPEPSRFNLGRLSLIMTQGRRLRESKTHWFYASCCEEPPVYTQAWDETGRIFARLATQVRASGAKLAVFTVPDIWQVEPAVAQKELGLFDDPSIFCLEEAPPNRRLAGILKELGVECIDLLPDFRHAFRDQGIKLYPSVDTHWNAAGHQLAATRVAEELRSRGLFPGRSGQSQEITPGP
;
A
#
# COMPACT_ATOMS: atom_id res chain seq x y z
N MET A 1 12.21 64.82 -4.17
CA MET A 1 12.85 63.48 -4.21
C MET A 1 13.03 62.83 -2.83
N LYS A 2 13.63 63.51 -1.83
CA LYS A 2 13.88 62.92 -0.49
C LYS A 2 12.64 62.35 0.26
N LYS A 3 11.48 62.99 0.15
CA LYS A 3 10.22 62.52 0.79
C LYS A 3 9.66 61.23 0.17
N TRP A 4 9.92 60.98 -1.12
CA TRP A 4 9.47 59.77 -1.81
C TRP A 4 10.35 58.58 -1.50
N ALA A 5 11.67 58.79 -1.40
CA ALA A 5 12.62 57.76 -0.99
C ALA A 5 12.31 57.22 0.43
N GLY A 6 11.96 58.10 1.38
CA GLY A 6 11.59 57.68 2.73
C GLY A 6 10.30 56.85 2.79
N ARG A 7 9.29 57.20 1.98
CA ARG A 7 8.04 56.43 1.87
C ARG A 7 8.26 55.08 1.20
N LEU A 8 9.12 55.01 0.19
CA LEU A 8 9.48 53.77 -0.48
C LEU A 8 10.25 52.83 0.47
N LEU A 9 11.19 53.35 1.26
CA LEU A 9 11.91 52.59 2.30
C LEU A 9 10.98 52.03 3.37
N LEU A 10 10.01 52.83 3.84
CA LEU A 10 9.00 52.38 4.81
C LEU A 10 8.12 51.25 4.24
N MET A 11 7.68 51.39 2.99
CA MET A 11 6.86 50.38 2.32
C MET A 11 7.64 49.08 2.10
N VAL A 12 8.88 49.16 1.61
CA VAL A 12 9.76 47.99 1.47
C VAL A 12 10.04 47.35 2.83
N GLY A 13 10.33 48.16 3.86
CA GLY A 13 10.55 47.68 5.21
C GLY A 13 9.32 46.96 5.80
N ALA A 14 8.12 47.48 5.58
CA ALA A 14 6.87 46.86 6.02
C ALA A 14 6.58 45.53 5.30
N VAL A 15 6.83 45.47 3.99
CA VAL A 15 6.69 44.22 3.22
C VAL A 15 7.70 43.18 3.69
N VAL A 16 8.98 43.57 3.85
CA VAL A 16 10.02 42.67 4.36
C VAL A 16 9.67 42.18 5.77
N PHE A 17 9.25 43.08 6.66
CA PHE A 17 8.83 42.71 8.01
C PHE A 17 7.62 41.76 8.02
N GLY A 18 6.61 42.02 7.19
CA GLY A 18 5.46 41.15 7.03
C GLY A 18 5.83 39.75 6.52
N LEU A 19 6.74 39.67 5.55
CA LEU A 19 7.26 38.39 5.04
C LEU A 19 8.08 37.64 6.11
N LEU A 20 8.90 38.35 6.89
CA LEU A 20 9.64 37.74 8.00
C LEU A 20 8.70 37.22 9.09
N LEU A 21 7.66 37.99 9.44
CA LEU A 21 6.68 37.60 10.45
C LEU A 21 5.85 36.39 10.00
N LEU A 22 5.49 36.33 8.71
CA LEU A 22 4.86 35.17 8.10
C LEU A 22 5.77 33.93 8.17
N GLU A 23 7.02 34.04 7.72
CA GLU A 23 8.00 32.93 7.62
C GLU A 23 8.43 32.37 8.98
N PHE A 24 8.62 33.24 9.98
CA PHE A 24 9.25 32.90 11.25
C PHE A 24 8.28 32.80 12.44
N VAL A 25 7.05 33.27 12.30
CA VAL A 25 6.05 33.21 13.39
C VAL A 25 4.80 32.46 12.95
N VAL A 26 4.15 32.90 11.87
CA VAL A 26 2.85 32.33 11.46
C VAL A 26 3.02 30.93 10.86
N VAL A 27 3.95 30.74 9.93
CA VAL A 27 4.19 29.43 9.30
C VAL A 27 4.59 28.37 10.34
N PRO A 28 5.51 28.62 11.30
CA PRO A 28 5.80 27.68 12.37
C PRO A 28 4.65 27.44 13.36
N MET A 29 3.71 28.38 13.50
CA MET A 29 2.57 28.24 14.41
C MET A 29 1.41 27.45 13.78
N VAL A 30 1.19 27.62 12.47
CA VAL A 30 0.14 26.93 11.69
C VAL A 30 0.64 25.59 11.14
N CYS A 31 1.90 25.53 10.74
CA CYS A 31 2.61 24.33 10.32
C CYS A 31 3.85 24.20 11.22
N PRO A 32 3.68 23.84 12.52
CA PRO A 32 4.82 23.43 13.32
C PRO A 32 5.55 22.41 12.49
N ALA A 33 6.83 22.68 12.21
CA ALA A 33 7.63 21.80 11.36
C ALA A 33 7.40 20.39 11.87
N VAL A 34 6.61 19.62 11.13
CA VAL A 34 6.44 18.21 11.41
C VAL A 34 7.79 17.66 11.04
N ARG A 35 8.68 17.67 12.02
CA ARG A 35 9.88 16.85 12.00
C ARG A 35 9.32 15.44 12.10
N PHE A 36 8.91 14.90 10.95
CA PHE A 36 8.92 13.47 10.73
C PHE A 36 10.40 13.06 10.74
N GLU A 37 11.04 13.15 11.90
CA GLU A 37 12.04 12.14 12.26
C GLU A 37 11.21 10.93 12.71
N LEU A 38 10.48 10.32 11.76
CA LEU A 38 10.15 8.91 11.93
C LEU A 38 11.50 8.25 12.21
N PRO A 39 11.65 7.45 13.28
CA PRO A 39 12.83 6.61 13.39
C PRO A 39 12.98 5.90 12.05
N ASP A 40 14.14 6.01 11.40
CA ASP A 40 14.39 5.36 10.11
C ASP A 40 14.42 3.85 10.37
N TYR A 41 13.22 3.28 10.47
CA TYR A 41 12.96 1.86 10.68
C TYR A 41 13.16 1.10 9.38
N ARG A 42 13.65 1.76 8.33
CA ARG A 42 13.97 1.15 7.05
C ARG A 42 15.45 0.91 6.95
N ARG A 43 15.78 -0.23 6.39
CA ARG A 43 17.14 -0.62 6.04
C ARG A 43 17.24 -0.68 4.53
N HIS A 44 18.31 -0.09 3.98
CA HIS A 44 18.61 -0.21 2.56
C HIS A 44 18.78 -1.68 2.15
N HIS A 45 18.19 -2.04 1.01
CA HIS A 45 18.33 -3.35 0.40
C HIS A 45 18.70 -3.21 -1.08
N PRO A 46 19.78 -3.85 -1.56
CA PRO A 46 20.30 -3.62 -2.91
C PRO A 46 19.36 -4.06 -4.03
N LEU A 47 18.52 -5.07 -3.77
CA LEU A 47 17.56 -5.58 -4.76
C LEU A 47 16.19 -4.89 -4.67
N ILE A 48 15.59 -4.91 -3.47
CA ILE A 48 14.22 -4.46 -3.20
C ILE A 48 14.16 -2.94 -2.97
N GLY A 49 15.27 -2.27 -2.69
CA GLY A 49 15.34 -0.85 -2.33
C GLY A 49 15.43 -0.66 -0.82
N TRP A 50 14.42 -1.14 -0.08
CA TRP A 50 14.43 -1.15 1.37
C TRP A 50 13.74 -2.38 1.95
N THR A 51 14.05 -2.68 3.20
CA THR A 51 13.33 -3.59 4.10
C THR A 51 13.10 -2.87 5.43
N LEU A 52 12.44 -3.49 6.40
CA LEU A 52 12.35 -2.94 7.75
C LEU A 52 13.55 -3.37 8.61
N GLU A 53 13.89 -2.57 9.61
CA GLU A 53 14.99 -2.82 10.55
C GLU A 53 14.56 -3.92 11.54
N PRO A 54 15.29 -5.06 11.61
CA PRO A 54 14.93 -6.16 12.50
C PRO A 54 14.88 -5.76 13.97
N GLY A 55 13.80 -6.13 14.66
CA GLY A 55 13.62 -5.82 16.08
C GLY A 55 13.33 -4.35 16.38
N ALA A 56 13.05 -3.51 15.36
CA ALA A 56 12.69 -2.12 15.60
C ALA A 56 11.41 -2.02 16.43
N HIS A 57 11.41 -1.06 17.35
CA HIS A 57 10.28 -0.77 18.23
C HIS A 57 10.14 0.75 18.36
N PHE A 58 8.96 1.29 18.04
CA PHE A 58 8.69 2.72 18.07
C PHE A 58 7.21 2.98 18.30
N THR A 59 6.88 4.24 18.57
CA THR A 59 5.50 4.71 18.66
C THR A 59 5.16 5.62 17.51
N GLU A 60 3.94 5.50 17.00
CA GLU A 60 3.40 6.40 15.99
C GLU A 60 2.06 6.97 16.48
N THR A 61 1.85 8.27 16.29
CA THR A 61 0.57 8.90 16.64
C THR A 61 -0.17 9.35 15.39
N VAL A 62 -1.35 8.77 15.15
CA VAL A 62 -2.25 9.12 14.04
C VAL A 62 -3.62 9.49 14.59
N ASP A 63 -4.15 10.64 14.18
CA ASP A 63 -5.46 11.17 14.62
C ASP A 63 -5.63 11.20 16.16
N GLY A 64 -4.54 11.53 16.87
CA GLY A 64 -4.51 11.58 18.34
C GLY A 64 -4.49 10.21 19.05
N GLN A 65 -4.46 9.11 18.30
CA GLN A 65 -4.26 7.76 18.81
C GLN A 65 -2.79 7.36 18.67
N THR A 66 -2.22 6.79 19.72
CA THR A 66 -0.84 6.29 19.71
C THR A 66 -0.82 4.78 19.55
N PHE A 67 -0.03 4.31 18.60
CA PHE A 67 0.20 2.91 18.27
C PHE A 67 1.62 2.53 18.66
N GLU A 68 1.77 1.41 19.36
CA GLU A 68 3.06 0.76 19.59
C GLU A 68 3.34 -0.16 18.40
N VAL A 69 4.44 0.10 17.70
CA VAL A 69 4.85 -0.66 16.51
C VAL A 69 6.11 -1.45 16.85
N ALA A 70 6.06 -2.76 16.60
CA ALA A 70 7.16 -3.66 16.84
C ALA A 70 7.37 -4.59 15.65
N TYR A 71 8.58 -4.64 15.12
CA TYR A 71 8.95 -5.60 14.08
C TYR A 71 9.69 -6.79 14.69
N ASN A 72 9.42 -7.98 14.18
CA ASN A 72 10.07 -9.20 14.63
C ASN A 72 11.58 -9.22 14.30
N SER A 73 12.28 -10.26 14.73
CA SER A 73 13.73 -10.47 14.52
C SER A 73 14.16 -10.57 13.05
N ARG A 74 13.20 -10.59 12.10
CA ARG A 74 13.45 -10.56 10.65
C ARG A 74 12.99 -9.26 9.99
N GLY A 75 12.44 -8.31 10.76
CA GLY A 75 11.98 -7.02 10.25
C GLY A 75 10.60 -7.10 9.62
N TRP A 76 9.67 -7.88 10.16
CA TRP A 76 8.28 -7.88 9.72
C TRP A 76 7.37 -7.38 10.84
N HIS A 77 6.33 -6.59 10.50
CA HIS A 77 5.25 -6.27 11.43
C HIS A 77 4.33 -7.48 11.58
N ASP A 78 4.84 -8.46 12.34
CA ASP A 78 4.24 -9.78 12.50
C ASP A 78 4.82 -10.49 13.74
N LEU A 79 4.26 -11.65 14.07
CA LEU A 79 4.81 -12.56 15.06
C LEU A 79 6.11 -13.23 14.58
N GLU A 80 6.78 -13.94 15.48
CA GLU A 80 7.93 -14.77 15.15
C GLU A 80 7.51 -16.07 14.47
N HIS A 81 8.07 -16.33 13.28
CA HIS A 81 7.84 -17.55 12.53
C HIS A 81 9.15 -18.28 12.22
N ASN A 82 9.15 -19.60 12.44
CA ASN A 82 10.27 -20.45 12.04
C ASN A 82 10.35 -20.54 10.52
N LEU A 83 11.54 -20.41 9.94
CA LEU A 83 11.72 -20.63 8.49
C LEU A 83 11.37 -22.06 8.10
N ALA A 84 11.84 -23.04 8.88
CA ALA A 84 11.41 -24.42 8.74
C ALA A 84 9.93 -24.55 9.10
N LYS A 85 9.11 -24.95 8.13
CA LYS A 85 7.68 -25.15 8.30
C LYS A 85 7.41 -26.34 9.23
N PRO A 86 6.69 -26.17 10.35
CA PRO A 86 6.33 -27.29 11.21
C PRO A 86 5.40 -28.27 10.51
N ALA A 87 5.51 -29.56 10.86
CA ALA A 87 4.64 -30.59 10.29
C ALA A 87 3.16 -30.32 10.62
N GLY A 88 2.28 -30.49 9.62
CA GLY A 88 0.83 -30.33 9.77
C GLY A 88 0.34 -28.86 9.79
N VAL A 89 1.23 -27.87 9.68
CA VAL A 89 0.87 -26.46 9.55
C VAL A 89 0.57 -26.13 8.09
N TYR A 90 -0.52 -25.42 7.84
CA TYR A 90 -0.76 -24.75 6.55
C TYR A 90 -0.21 -23.34 6.62
N ARG A 91 0.60 -22.95 5.64
CA ARG A 91 1.32 -21.69 5.70
C ARG A 91 0.91 -20.77 4.57
N ILE A 92 0.53 -19.55 4.93
CA ILE A 92 0.14 -18.50 4.01
C ILE A 92 1.19 -17.39 4.11
N VAL A 93 1.70 -16.92 2.98
CA VAL A 93 2.49 -15.68 2.93
C VAL A 93 1.61 -14.57 2.39
N VAL A 94 1.55 -13.46 3.10
CA VAL A 94 0.86 -12.23 2.68
C VAL A 94 1.89 -11.26 2.11
N LEU A 95 1.61 -10.76 0.91
CA LEU A 95 2.36 -9.70 0.23
C LEU A 95 1.48 -8.46 0.10
N GLY A 96 2.09 -7.29 0.15
CA GLY A 96 1.40 -6.03 -0.04
C GLY A 96 2.26 -4.84 0.39
N ASP A 97 1.61 -3.70 0.47
CA ASP A 97 2.20 -2.42 0.80
C ASP A 97 1.86 -1.99 2.24
N SER A 98 1.56 -0.70 2.44
CA SER A 98 1.12 -0.13 3.71
C SER A 98 -0.15 -0.75 4.26
N PHE A 99 -1.06 -1.22 3.40
CA PHE A 99 -2.28 -1.89 3.86
C PHE A 99 -1.96 -3.23 4.52
N MET A 100 -0.89 -3.90 4.12
CA MET A 100 -0.48 -5.15 4.75
C MET A 100 0.45 -4.90 5.93
N GLU A 101 1.36 -3.91 5.86
CA GLU A 101 2.17 -3.54 7.01
C GLU A 101 1.30 -3.07 8.18
N ALA A 102 0.34 -2.18 7.94
CA ALA A 102 -0.70 -1.78 8.90
C ALA A 102 -0.17 -1.35 10.28
N TYR A 103 0.94 -0.60 10.32
CA TYR A 103 1.56 -0.16 11.59
C TYR A 103 0.69 0.82 12.39
N THR A 104 -0.35 1.40 11.79
CA THR A 104 -1.35 2.27 12.44
C THR A 104 -2.58 1.49 12.92
N VAL A 105 -2.49 0.16 12.98
CA VAL A 105 -3.53 -0.75 13.46
C VAL A 105 -2.89 -1.68 14.49
N PRO A 106 -3.54 -1.97 15.64
CA PRO A 106 -3.02 -2.94 16.59
C PRO A 106 -2.73 -4.27 15.89
N LEU A 107 -1.58 -4.89 16.17
CA LEU A 107 -1.08 -6.06 15.45
C LEU A 107 -2.16 -7.14 15.28
N GLU A 108 -2.89 -7.46 16.35
CA GLU A 108 -3.95 -8.47 16.39
C GLU A 108 -5.16 -8.16 15.50
N GLN A 109 -5.31 -6.91 15.08
CA GLN A 109 -6.38 -6.40 14.21
C GLN A 109 -5.90 -6.14 12.78
N THR A 110 -4.63 -6.47 12.47
CA THR A 110 -4.13 -6.41 11.09
C THR A 110 -4.70 -7.54 10.25
N PHE A 111 -4.69 -7.36 8.93
CA PHE A 111 -5.27 -8.31 7.97
C PHE A 111 -4.67 -9.72 8.14
N ALA A 112 -3.35 -9.83 8.26
CA ALA A 112 -2.66 -11.11 8.37
C ALA A 112 -3.04 -11.87 9.65
N ARG A 113 -3.08 -11.18 10.80
CA ARG A 113 -3.46 -11.78 12.08
C ARG A 113 -4.93 -12.20 12.08
N LEU A 114 -5.81 -11.37 11.53
CA LEU A 114 -7.23 -11.70 11.40
C LEU A 114 -7.47 -12.84 10.41
N LEU A 115 -6.75 -12.88 9.28
CA LEU A 115 -6.82 -13.98 8.32
C LEU A 115 -6.38 -15.31 8.97
N GLU A 116 -5.32 -15.29 9.77
CA GLU A 116 -4.89 -16.46 10.54
C GLU A 116 -6.02 -16.91 11.46
N GLN A 117 -6.57 -16.03 12.30
CA GLN A 117 -7.66 -16.37 13.22
C GLN A 117 -8.91 -16.90 12.50
N GLN A 118 -9.25 -16.32 11.35
CA GLN A 118 -10.41 -16.73 10.56
C GLN A 118 -10.22 -18.11 9.96
N LEU A 119 -9.01 -18.48 9.53
CA LEU A 119 -8.71 -19.77 8.90
C LEU A 119 -8.27 -20.86 9.88
N ASP A 120 -7.74 -20.46 11.03
CA ASP A 120 -7.35 -21.35 12.11
C ASP A 120 -8.57 -22.02 12.73
N GLY A 121 -8.38 -23.26 13.18
CA GLY A 121 -9.48 -24.10 13.66
C GLY A 121 -9.14 -25.56 13.53
N LYS A 122 -9.79 -26.29 12.61
CA LYS A 122 -9.57 -27.74 12.43
C LYS A 122 -8.19 -28.12 11.85
N ARG A 123 -7.42 -27.13 11.40
CA ARG A 123 -6.02 -27.25 10.97
C ARG A 123 -5.29 -26.01 11.48
N ARG A 124 -4.05 -26.21 11.97
CA ARG A 124 -3.17 -25.10 12.36
C ARG A 124 -2.73 -24.31 11.14
N VAL A 125 -2.97 -23.01 11.16
CA VAL A 125 -2.54 -22.06 10.12
C VAL A 125 -1.47 -21.14 10.68
N GLU A 126 -0.47 -20.82 9.85
CA GLU A 126 0.45 -19.70 10.09
C GLU A 126 0.33 -18.73 8.91
N VAL A 127 0.05 -17.46 9.20
CA VAL A 127 0.05 -16.39 8.19
C VAL A 127 1.26 -15.49 8.44
N ILE A 128 2.21 -15.47 7.49
CA ILE A 128 3.41 -14.64 7.54
C ILE A 128 3.19 -13.38 6.72
N ASN A 129 3.24 -12.23 7.37
CA ASN A 129 3.09 -10.93 6.74
C ASN A 129 4.43 -10.38 6.26
N LEU A 130 4.54 -10.11 4.96
CA LEU A 130 5.70 -9.45 4.35
C LEU A 130 5.34 -8.07 3.77
N GLY A 131 4.20 -7.52 4.19
CA GLY A 131 3.75 -6.18 3.79
C GLY A 131 4.68 -5.08 4.29
N VAL A 132 5.00 -4.12 3.41
CA VAL A 132 5.86 -2.97 3.76
C VAL A 132 5.36 -1.70 3.08
N LEU A 133 5.23 -0.63 3.86
CA LEU A 133 4.78 0.68 3.41
C LEU A 133 5.65 1.19 2.25
N GLY A 134 4.96 1.52 1.16
CA GLY A 134 5.52 2.10 -0.05
C GLY A 134 6.14 1.09 -1.02
N TYR A 135 6.04 -0.21 -0.75
CA TYR A 135 6.34 -1.22 -1.76
C TYR A 135 5.42 -1.06 -2.96
N SER A 136 6.01 -1.22 -4.14
CA SER A 136 5.29 -1.52 -5.39
C SER A 136 5.05 -3.03 -5.50
N ASN A 137 4.12 -3.43 -6.37
CA ASN A 137 3.91 -4.84 -6.71
C ASN A 137 5.19 -5.55 -7.24
N LEU A 138 6.18 -4.83 -7.81
CA LEU A 138 7.48 -5.43 -8.12
C LEU A 138 8.29 -5.70 -6.86
N GLN A 139 8.32 -4.78 -5.90
CA GLN A 139 9.00 -5.00 -4.62
C GLN A 139 8.35 -6.13 -3.83
N GLU A 140 7.03 -6.26 -3.87
CA GLU A 140 6.30 -7.41 -3.31
C GLU A 140 6.72 -8.73 -3.96
N CYS A 141 6.83 -8.75 -5.29
CA CYS A 141 7.34 -9.92 -6.02
C CYS A 141 8.76 -10.29 -5.58
N LEU A 142 9.65 -9.29 -5.42
CA LEU A 142 11.02 -9.50 -4.97
C LEU A 142 11.10 -9.91 -3.50
N ALA A 143 10.20 -9.41 -2.64
CA ALA A 143 10.11 -9.82 -1.24
C ALA A 143 9.73 -11.30 -1.12
N PHE A 144 8.85 -11.81 -1.98
CA PHE A 144 8.57 -13.24 -2.07
C PHE A 144 9.79 -14.04 -2.54
N GLU A 145 10.48 -13.60 -3.59
CA GLU A 145 11.67 -14.25 -4.14
C GLU A 145 12.81 -14.33 -3.11
N GLU A 146 13.07 -13.24 -2.41
CA GLU A 146 14.17 -13.12 -1.45
C GLU A 146 13.85 -13.80 -0.12
N PHE A 147 12.64 -13.60 0.40
CA PHE A 147 12.27 -13.99 1.77
C PHE A 147 11.11 -14.97 1.80
N GLY A 148 9.99 -14.65 1.15
CA GLY A 148 8.74 -15.40 1.27
C GLY A 148 8.85 -16.89 0.94
N ARG A 149 9.57 -17.24 -0.13
CA ARG A 149 9.76 -18.65 -0.53
C ARG A 149 10.46 -19.51 0.55
N ARG A 150 11.29 -18.90 1.40
CA ARG A 150 12.04 -19.63 2.46
C ARG A 150 11.11 -20.14 3.55
N TYR A 151 9.93 -19.54 3.67
CA TYR A 151 8.89 -19.99 4.59
C TYR A 151 8.10 -21.21 4.06
N GLN A 152 8.35 -21.72 2.84
CA GLN A 152 7.65 -22.89 2.30
C GLN A 152 6.12 -22.75 2.34
N PRO A 153 5.54 -21.66 1.81
CA PRO A 153 4.09 -21.46 1.84
C PRO A 153 3.34 -22.53 1.04
N ASP A 154 2.10 -22.80 1.44
CA ASP A 154 1.12 -23.52 0.61
C ASP A 154 0.31 -22.55 -0.27
N LEU A 155 0.15 -21.32 0.21
CA LEU A 155 -0.62 -20.25 -0.42
C LEU A 155 0.12 -18.92 -0.25
N VAL A 156 0.07 -18.11 -1.30
CA VAL A 156 0.50 -16.71 -1.28
C VAL A 156 -0.73 -15.87 -1.58
N VAL A 157 -0.97 -14.85 -0.77
CA VAL A 157 -2.06 -13.88 -0.95
C VAL A 157 -1.43 -12.51 -1.09
N LEU A 158 -1.81 -11.76 -2.12
CA LEU A 158 -1.32 -10.41 -2.37
C LEU A 158 -2.47 -9.40 -2.36
N GLY A 159 -2.35 -8.33 -1.59
CA GLY A 159 -3.27 -7.19 -1.63
C GLY A 159 -2.77 -6.16 -2.64
N PHE A 160 -3.49 -5.96 -3.74
CA PHE A 160 -3.11 -5.02 -4.80
C PHE A 160 -3.88 -3.71 -4.66
N TYR A 161 -3.17 -2.60 -4.48
CA TYR A 161 -3.72 -1.26 -4.34
C TYR A 161 -3.52 -0.46 -5.63
N SER A 162 -4.58 -0.39 -6.44
CA SER A 162 -4.48 0.14 -7.81
C SER A 162 -4.04 1.61 -7.93
N ALA A 163 -4.03 2.37 -6.83
CA ALA A 163 -3.64 3.76 -6.83
C ALA A 163 -2.11 3.94 -6.95
N ASN A 164 -1.34 3.43 -5.98
CA ASN A 164 0.12 3.53 -5.98
C ASN A 164 0.77 2.46 -6.86
N ASP A 165 0.33 1.19 -6.82
CA ASP A 165 0.98 0.10 -7.55
C ASP A 165 1.04 0.38 -9.06
N LEU A 166 -0.02 0.99 -9.59
CA LEU A 166 -0.09 1.33 -11.00
C LEU A 166 0.72 2.59 -11.33
N GLU A 167 0.68 3.62 -10.48
CA GLU A 167 1.53 4.81 -10.67
C GLU A 167 3.01 4.44 -10.65
N GLU A 168 3.40 3.54 -9.75
CA GLU A 168 4.79 3.12 -9.55
C GLU A 168 5.33 2.26 -10.72
N ASN A 169 4.45 1.61 -11.47
CA ASN A 169 4.79 0.91 -12.71
C ASN A 169 4.90 1.84 -13.92
N CYS A 170 4.57 3.12 -13.77
CA CYS A 170 4.82 4.10 -14.81
C CYS A 170 6.25 4.66 -14.71
N LEU A 171 7.14 4.20 -15.59
CA LEU A 171 8.54 4.68 -15.64
C LEU A 171 8.68 6.19 -15.89
N GLU A 172 7.66 6.84 -16.47
CA GLU A 172 7.65 8.30 -16.65
C GLU A 172 7.39 9.05 -15.34
N LEU A 173 6.72 8.39 -14.38
CA LEU A 173 6.37 8.93 -13.06
C LEU A 173 7.34 8.44 -11.96
N GLU A 174 7.93 7.25 -12.13
CA GLU A 174 8.91 6.65 -11.23
C GLU A 174 10.26 7.39 -11.32
N ARG A 175 10.88 7.65 -10.16
CA ARG A 175 12.04 8.57 -10.04
C ARG A 175 13.36 7.85 -9.75
N GLY A 176 13.52 6.59 -10.17
CA GLY A 176 14.72 5.77 -10.03
C GLY A 176 15.01 5.26 -8.63
N VAL A 177 14.04 5.37 -7.71
CA VAL A 177 14.20 4.96 -6.30
C VAL A 177 13.75 3.52 -6.05
N ARG A 178 12.97 2.95 -6.97
CA ARG A 178 12.49 1.57 -6.91
C ARG A 178 13.14 0.69 -7.99
N PRO A 179 13.21 -0.63 -7.75
CA PRO A 179 13.51 -1.56 -8.84
C PRO A 179 12.43 -1.44 -9.93
N HIS A 180 12.80 -1.75 -11.18
CA HIS A 180 11.87 -1.85 -12.29
C HIS A 180 12.31 -2.97 -13.25
N LEU A 181 11.41 -3.43 -14.12
CA LEU A 181 11.78 -4.34 -15.20
C LEU A 181 12.14 -3.55 -16.45
N SER A 182 13.20 -3.97 -17.13
CA SER A 182 13.49 -3.51 -18.49
C SER A 182 12.42 -4.01 -19.46
N LYS A 183 12.41 -3.45 -20.68
CA LYS A 183 11.55 -3.94 -21.79
C LYS A 183 11.75 -5.43 -22.12
N THR A 184 12.86 -6.03 -21.70
CA THR A 184 13.18 -7.45 -21.90
C THR A 184 13.02 -8.27 -20.61
N ASN A 185 12.25 -7.78 -19.64
CA ASN A 185 12.01 -8.41 -18.33
C ASN A 185 13.27 -8.66 -17.48
N GLN A 186 14.33 -7.89 -17.71
CA GLN A 186 15.49 -7.92 -16.83
C GLN A 186 15.24 -6.98 -15.65
N LEU A 187 15.50 -7.48 -14.44
CA LEU A 187 15.39 -6.67 -13.24
C LEU A 187 16.51 -5.62 -13.22
N ILE A 188 16.11 -4.36 -13.12
CA ILE A 188 17.01 -3.22 -12.90
C ILE A 188 16.86 -2.83 -11.43
N PRO A 189 17.94 -2.94 -10.62
CA PRO A 189 17.89 -2.57 -9.21
C PRO A 189 17.72 -1.05 -9.03
N PRO A 190 17.25 -0.60 -7.84
CA PRO A 190 17.06 0.81 -7.58
C PRO A 190 18.39 1.57 -7.58
N ASP A 191 18.39 2.84 -8.00
CA ASP A 191 19.60 3.67 -7.92
C ASP A 191 19.82 4.13 -6.47
N HIS A 192 20.78 3.50 -5.80
CA HIS A 192 21.09 3.78 -4.40
C HIS A 192 21.67 5.19 -4.14
N LYS A 193 22.04 5.93 -5.19
CA LYS A 193 22.48 7.33 -5.06
C LYS A 193 21.30 8.28 -4.91
N LEU A 194 20.13 7.89 -5.40
CA LEU A 194 18.86 8.53 -5.12
C LEU A 194 18.39 8.07 -3.74
N ARG A 195 19.05 8.57 -2.67
CA ARG A 195 18.53 8.40 -1.31
C ARG A 195 17.07 8.87 -1.31
N LEU A 196 16.17 8.12 -0.64
CA LEU A 196 15.02 8.74 0.02
C LEU A 196 15.62 9.85 0.88
N ARG A 197 15.65 11.10 0.40
CA ARG A 197 16.18 12.20 1.19
C ARG A 197 15.17 12.40 2.32
N PRO A 198 15.49 12.12 3.60
CA PRO A 198 14.85 12.91 4.63
C PRO A 198 15.32 14.33 4.36
N GLU A 199 14.42 15.23 3.97
CA GLU A 199 14.71 16.64 3.70
C GLU A 199 15.55 17.22 4.86
N PRO A 200 16.88 17.40 4.73
CA PRO A 200 17.66 18.00 5.80
C PRO A 200 17.67 19.48 5.53
N SER A 201 16.76 20.18 6.21
CA SER A 201 16.94 21.52 6.77
C SER A 201 18.19 22.28 6.29
N ARG A 202 18.12 22.95 5.14
CA ARG A 202 19.10 23.99 4.78
C ARG A 202 18.44 25.20 4.11
N PHE A 203 18.31 26.25 4.93
CA PHE A 203 18.29 27.69 4.60
C PHE A 203 17.05 28.33 3.95
N ASN A 204 16.04 28.62 4.79
CA ASN A 204 15.51 29.94 5.19
C ASN A 204 15.30 31.12 4.20
N LEU A 205 15.14 30.92 2.90
CA LEU A 205 14.61 31.99 2.01
C LEU A 205 13.59 31.51 0.97
N GLY A 206 13.05 30.30 1.15
CA GLY A 206 12.21 29.67 0.14
C GLY A 206 10.99 28.89 0.64
N ARG A 207 10.59 28.94 1.92
CA ARG A 207 9.47 28.10 2.41
C ARG A 207 8.15 28.42 1.74
N LEU A 208 7.88 29.67 1.34
CA LEU A 208 6.67 29.99 0.55
C LEU A 208 6.70 29.34 -0.83
N SER A 209 7.86 29.33 -1.49
CA SER A 209 8.03 28.63 -2.77
C SER A 209 7.93 27.12 -2.58
N LEU A 210 8.44 26.59 -1.47
CA LEU A 210 8.39 25.18 -1.12
C LEU A 210 6.97 24.75 -0.76
N ILE A 211 6.17 25.57 -0.08
CA ILE A 211 4.75 25.32 0.20
C ILE A 211 3.93 25.44 -1.08
N MET A 212 4.24 26.38 -1.99
CA MET A 212 3.55 26.46 -3.27
C MET A 212 3.97 25.34 -4.24
N THR A 213 5.24 24.92 -4.27
CA THR A 213 5.69 23.77 -5.07
C THR A 213 5.33 22.44 -4.43
N GLN A 214 5.31 22.30 -3.10
CA GLN A 214 4.77 21.12 -2.42
C GLN A 214 3.25 21.07 -2.54
N GLY A 215 2.55 22.20 -2.43
CA GLY A 215 1.11 22.29 -2.68
C GLY A 215 0.76 21.92 -4.11
N ARG A 216 1.55 22.38 -5.10
CA ARG A 216 1.40 22.00 -6.52
C ARG A 216 1.82 20.56 -6.80
N ARG A 217 2.88 20.05 -6.15
CA ARG A 217 3.35 18.66 -6.29
C ARG A 217 2.48 17.63 -5.57
N LEU A 218 1.92 17.98 -4.41
CA LEU A 218 0.91 17.18 -3.69
C LEU A 218 -0.40 17.18 -4.46
N ARG A 219 -0.73 18.28 -5.15
CA ARG A 219 -1.79 18.29 -6.16
C ARG A 219 -1.42 17.29 -7.25
N GLU A 220 -0.28 17.45 -7.94
CA GLU A 220 0.17 16.58 -9.04
C GLU A 220 0.26 15.09 -8.65
N SER A 221 0.76 14.72 -7.46
CA SER A 221 0.87 13.31 -7.03
C SER A 221 -0.48 12.70 -6.62
N LYS A 222 -1.35 13.45 -5.93
CA LYS A 222 -2.73 12.97 -5.64
C LYS A 222 -3.59 12.91 -6.90
N THR A 223 -3.27 13.70 -7.93
CA THR A 223 -3.96 13.71 -9.22
C THR A 223 -3.74 12.38 -9.97
N HIS A 224 -2.58 11.71 -9.83
CA HIS A 224 -2.28 10.44 -10.52
C HIS A 224 -3.04 9.22 -10.00
N TRP A 225 -3.32 9.14 -8.69
CA TRP A 225 -4.05 8.00 -8.13
C TRP A 225 -5.47 7.87 -8.69
N PHE A 226 -6.09 9.01 -9.02
CA PHE A 226 -7.43 9.04 -9.63
C PHE A 226 -7.44 8.64 -11.10
N TYR A 227 -6.38 8.90 -11.87
CA TYR A 227 -6.36 8.56 -13.30
C TYR A 227 -6.38 7.07 -13.59
N ALA A 228 -6.00 6.22 -12.63
CA ALA A 228 -6.23 4.78 -12.70
C ALA A 228 -7.72 4.42 -12.84
N SER A 229 -8.62 5.33 -12.42
CA SER A 229 -10.07 5.19 -12.45
C SER A 229 -10.75 5.94 -13.59
N CYS A 230 -10.00 6.41 -14.60
CA CYS A 230 -10.59 7.00 -15.79
C CYS A 230 -11.48 6.01 -16.56
N CYS A 231 -12.59 6.50 -17.09
CA CYS A 231 -13.50 5.75 -17.96
C CYS A 231 -12.79 5.23 -19.21
N GLU A 232 -12.00 6.10 -19.84
CA GLU A 232 -11.09 5.77 -20.92
C GLU A 232 -9.67 5.73 -20.38
N GLU A 233 -9.03 4.56 -20.48
CA GLU A 233 -7.68 4.32 -19.95
C GLU A 233 -6.65 5.20 -20.71
N PRO A 234 -5.93 6.11 -20.04
CA PRO A 234 -4.91 6.90 -20.72
C PRO A 234 -3.71 6.04 -21.14
N PRO A 235 -3.01 6.36 -22.24
CA PRO A 235 -1.92 5.51 -22.77
C PRO A 235 -0.80 5.21 -21.77
N VAL A 236 -0.51 6.15 -20.87
CA VAL A 236 0.49 5.98 -19.80
C VAL A 236 0.10 4.89 -18.81
N TYR A 237 -1.21 4.76 -18.51
CA TYR A 237 -1.74 3.70 -17.65
C TYR A 237 -1.85 2.37 -18.38
N THR A 238 -2.09 2.35 -19.69
CA THR A 238 -2.00 1.12 -20.49
C THR A 238 -0.61 0.50 -20.37
N GLN A 239 0.46 1.30 -20.49
CA GLN A 239 1.83 0.82 -20.33
C GLN A 239 2.10 0.33 -18.89
N ALA A 240 1.58 1.04 -17.89
CA ALA A 240 1.69 0.62 -16.50
C ALA A 240 0.99 -0.73 -16.25
N TRP A 241 -0.19 -0.96 -16.85
CA TRP A 241 -0.88 -2.25 -16.78
C TRP A 241 -0.12 -3.38 -17.49
N ASP A 242 0.54 -3.10 -18.61
CA ASP A 242 1.39 -4.08 -19.29
C ASP A 242 2.60 -4.48 -18.41
N GLU A 243 3.17 -3.53 -17.67
CA GLU A 243 4.22 -3.81 -16.66
C GLU A 243 3.64 -4.61 -15.48
N THR A 244 2.50 -4.20 -14.92
CA THR A 244 1.77 -4.94 -13.88
C THR A 244 1.55 -6.41 -14.27
N GLY A 245 1.11 -6.67 -15.50
CA GLY A 245 0.92 -8.03 -16.02
C GLY A 245 2.22 -8.83 -16.11
N ARG A 246 3.33 -8.21 -16.52
CA ARG A 246 4.65 -8.88 -16.56
C ARG A 246 5.16 -9.22 -15.16
N ILE A 247 4.93 -8.33 -14.19
CA ILE A 247 5.29 -8.57 -12.78
C ILE A 247 4.45 -9.71 -12.21
N PHE A 248 3.13 -9.72 -12.42
CA PHE A 248 2.29 -10.82 -11.95
C PHE A 248 2.63 -12.16 -12.62
N ALA A 249 2.99 -12.16 -13.91
CA ALA A 249 3.45 -13.36 -14.59
C ALA A 249 4.74 -13.91 -13.95
N ARG A 250 5.66 -13.03 -13.56
CA ARG A 250 6.87 -13.39 -12.81
C ARG A 250 6.52 -13.96 -11.44
N LEU A 251 5.72 -13.27 -10.64
CA LEU A 251 5.30 -13.72 -9.31
C LEU A 251 4.60 -15.08 -9.38
N ALA A 252 3.61 -15.24 -10.27
CA ALA A 252 2.89 -16.49 -10.46
C ALA A 252 3.83 -17.66 -10.82
N THR A 253 4.86 -17.40 -11.63
CA THR A 253 5.88 -18.40 -11.97
C THR A 253 6.69 -18.81 -10.73
N GLN A 254 7.13 -17.85 -9.91
CA GLN A 254 7.91 -18.12 -8.70
C GLN A 254 7.08 -18.86 -7.64
N VAL A 255 5.84 -18.44 -7.41
CA VAL A 255 4.91 -19.07 -6.46
C VAL A 255 4.60 -20.51 -6.88
N ARG A 256 4.36 -20.74 -8.18
CA ARG A 256 4.16 -22.09 -8.71
C ARG A 256 5.42 -22.95 -8.57
N ALA A 257 6.60 -22.38 -8.80
CA ALA A 257 7.87 -23.08 -8.63
C ALA A 257 8.16 -23.47 -7.18
N SER A 258 7.61 -22.75 -6.19
CA SER A 258 7.67 -23.15 -4.78
C SER A 258 6.62 -24.19 -4.38
N GLY A 259 5.74 -24.61 -5.30
CA GLY A 259 4.63 -25.53 -5.03
C GLY A 259 3.41 -24.89 -4.36
N ALA A 260 3.38 -23.56 -4.26
CA ALA A 260 2.28 -22.82 -3.64
C ALA A 260 1.24 -22.38 -4.69
N LYS A 261 0.05 -21.98 -4.22
CA LYS A 261 -0.96 -21.27 -5.02
C LYS A 261 -0.82 -19.77 -4.82
N LEU A 262 -1.24 -18.98 -5.81
CA LEU A 262 -1.32 -17.51 -5.71
C LEU A 262 -2.79 -17.07 -5.78
N ALA A 263 -3.17 -16.18 -4.87
CA ALA A 263 -4.41 -15.41 -4.92
C ALA A 263 -4.09 -13.92 -4.76
N VAL A 264 -4.83 -13.07 -5.47
CA VAL A 264 -4.70 -11.62 -5.37
C VAL A 264 -6.06 -11.05 -4.99
N PHE A 265 -6.09 -10.13 -4.04
CA PHE A 265 -7.30 -9.38 -3.73
C PHE A 265 -7.09 -7.88 -3.97
N THR A 266 -8.15 -7.19 -4.38
CA THR A 266 -8.11 -5.73 -4.53
C THR A 266 -8.13 -5.08 -3.16
N VAL A 267 -7.32 -4.04 -2.97
CA VAL A 267 -7.42 -3.13 -1.83
C VAL A 267 -8.32 -1.96 -2.25
N PRO A 268 -9.59 -1.86 -1.80
CA PRO A 268 -10.44 -0.75 -2.18
C PRO A 268 -9.92 0.55 -1.58
N ASP A 269 -10.01 1.61 -2.37
CA ASP A 269 -9.70 2.95 -1.92
C ASP A 269 -10.89 3.62 -1.22
N ILE A 270 -10.63 4.51 -0.25
CA ILE A 270 -11.64 5.37 0.35
C ILE A 270 -12.50 6.13 -0.67
N TRP A 271 -11.96 6.65 -1.78
CA TRP A 271 -12.78 7.34 -2.79
C TRP A 271 -13.60 6.39 -3.66
N GLN A 272 -13.27 5.10 -3.73
CA GLN A 272 -14.13 4.11 -4.39
C GLN A 272 -15.31 3.69 -3.49
N VAL A 273 -15.20 3.91 -2.17
CA VAL A 273 -16.16 3.47 -1.14
C VAL A 273 -17.04 4.62 -0.63
N GLU A 274 -16.46 5.77 -0.31
CA GLU A 274 -17.12 6.93 0.30
C GLU A 274 -17.40 8.04 -0.74
N PRO A 275 -18.67 8.24 -1.18
CA PRO A 275 -19.02 9.22 -2.22
C PRO A 275 -18.69 10.67 -1.85
N ALA A 276 -18.74 11.03 -0.55
CA ALA A 276 -18.41 12.37 -0.10
C ALA A 276 -16.91 12.68 -0.25
N VAL A 277 -16.05 11.69 -0.02
CA VAL A 277 -14.61 11.82 -0.25
C VAL A 277 -14.33 11.91 -1.74
N ALA A 278 -14.94 11.01 -2.53
CA ALA A 278 -14.86 11.05 -3.98
C ALA A 278 -15.24 12.42 -4.56
N GLN A 279 -16.39 12.98 -4.16
CA GLN A 279 -16.86 14.27 -4.64
C GLN A 279 -15.90 15.41 -4.31
N LYS A 280 -15.31 15.38 -3.11
CA LYS A 280 -14.33 16.39 -2.67
C LYS A 280 -13.06 16.34 -3.51
N GLU A 281 -12.51 15.16 -3.75
CA GLU A 281 -11.29 14.98 -4.53
C GLU A 281 -11.54 15.26 -6.02
N LEU A 282 -12.66 14.80 -6.58
CA LEU A 282 -13.09 15.08 -7.95
C LEU A 282 -13.27 16.58 -8.22
N GLY A 283 -13.68 17.35 -7.21
CA GLY A 283 -13.77 18.82 -7.30
C GLY A 283 -12.43 19.54 -7.53
N LEU A 284 -11.30 18.82 -7.51
CA LEU A 284 -9.98 19.36 -7.83
C LEU A 284 -9.64 19.31 -9.33
N PHE A 285 -10.44 18.61 -10.15
CA PHE A 285 -10.20 18.38 -11.57
C PHE A 285 -11.09 19.27 -12.44
N ASP A 286 -10.56 19.70 -13.59
CA ASP A 286 -11.28 20.55 -14.55
C ASP A 286 -12.49 19.83 -15.18
N ASP A 287 -12.36 18.52 -15.42
CA ASP A 287 -13.43 17.66 -15.92
C ASP A 287 -13.54 16.37 -15.08
N PRO A 288 -14.42 16.34 -14.06
CA PRO A 288 -14.64 15.15 -13.26
C PRO A 288 -15.35 14.00 -13.99
N SER A 289 -15.97 14.25 -15.15
CA SER A 289 -16.77 13.25 -15.87
C SER A 289 -15.93 12.15 -16.52
N ILE A 290 -14.61 12.36 -16.61
CA ILE A 290 -13.66 11.39 -17.13
C ILE A 290 -13.43 10.21 -16.19
N PHE A 291 -13.88 10.28 -14.92
CA PHE A 291 -13.66 9.25 -13.91
C PHE A 291 -14.89 8.35 -13.74
N CYS A 292 -14.69 7.04 -13.84
CA CYS A 292 -15.71 6.01 -13.72
C CYS A 292 -15.55 5.24 -12.41
N LEU A 293 -15.73 5.93 -11.28
CA LEU A 293 -15.50 5.34 -9.95
C LEU A 293 -16.43 4.15 -9.68
N GLU A 294 -17.71 4.24 -10.08
CA GLU A 294 -18.69 3.17 -9.85
C GLU A 294 -18.37 1.89 -10.65
N GLU A 295 -17.93 2.04 -11.90
CA GLU A 295 -17.59 0.93 -12.80
C GLU A 295 -16.27 0.26 -12.45
N ALA A 296 -15.46 0.90 -11.60
CA ALA A 296 -14.14 0.46 -11.16
C ALA A 296 -13.28 -0.13 -12.31
N PRO A 297 -12.95 0.65 -13.37
CA PRO A 297 -12.02 0.24 -14.41
C PRO A 297 -10.74 -0.46 -13.92
N PRO A 298 -10.04 0.02 -12.85
CA PRO A 298 -8.81 -0.63 -12.42
C PRO A 298 -9.04 -2.05 -11.88
N ASN A 299 -10.13 -2.29 -11.14
CA ASN A 299 -10.50 -3.62 -10.65
C ASN A 299 -10.79 -4.57 -11.82
N ARG A 300 -11.52 -4.10 -12.85
CA ARG A 300 -11.80 -4.90 -14.06
C ARG A 300 -10.52 -5.22 -14.84
N ARG A 301 -9.60 -4.25 -14.94
CA ARG A 301 -8.33 -4.41 -15.65
C ARG A 301 -7.42 -5.43 -14.96
N LEU A 302 -7.27 -5.32 -13.63
CA LEU A 302 -6.56 -6.30 -12.81
C LEU A 302 -7.16 -7.71 -12.96
N ALA A 303 -8.49 -7.83 -12.83
CA ALA A 303 -9.17 -9.12 -12.95
C ALA A 303 -8.94 -9.77 -14.33
N GLY A 304 -8.92 -8.98 -15.41
CA GLY A 304 -8.59 -9.45 -16.76
C GLY A 304 -7.18 -10.03 -16.86
N ILE A 305 -6.18 -9.28 -16.37
CA ILE A 305 -4.77 -9.70 -16.36
C ILE A 305 -4.59 -11.01 -15.57
N LEU A 306 -5.14 -11.08 -14.35
CA LEU A 306 -4.99 -12.24 -13.50
C LEU A 306 -5.70 -13.47 -14.07
N LYS A 307 -6.85 -13.28 -14.73
CA LYS A 307 -7.56 -14.35 -15.44
C LYS A 307 -6.72 -14.96 -16.56
N GLU A 308 -6.03 -14.14 -17.35
CA GLU A 308 -5.13 -14.62 -18.42
C GLU A 308 -3.95 -15.43 -17.85
N LEU A 309 -3.50 -15.11 -16.64
CA LEU A 309 -2.43 -15.81 -15.94
C LEU A 309 -2.90 -17.05 -15.15
N GLY A 310 -4.20 -17.29 -15.08
CA GLY A 310 -4.79 -18.36 -14.26
C GLY A 310 -4.60 -18.13 -12.75
N VAL A 311 -4.61 -16.87 -12.32
CA VAL A 311 -4.49 -16.44 -10.93
C VAL A 311 -5.86 -15.98 -10.43
N GLU A 312 -6.24 -16.39 -9.23
CA GLU A 312 -7.52 -16.03 -8.63
C GLU A 312 -7.52 -14.57 -8.17
N CYS A 313 -8.53 -13.81 -8.62
CA CYS A 313 -8.78 -12.44 -8.23
C CYS A 313 -10.00 -12.36 -7.30
N ILE A 314 -9.83 -11.74 -6.13
CA ILE A 314 -10.88 -11.50 -5.13
C ILE A 314 -11.14 -9.98 -5.10
N ASP A 315 -12.25 -9.54 -5.67
CA ASP A 315 -12.63 -8.12 -5.67
C ASP A 315 -13.41 -7.80 -4.39
N LEU A 316 -12.80 -6.98 -3.53
CA LEU A 316 -13.37 -6.58 -2.23
C LEU A 316 -14.23 -5.31 -2.34
N LEU A 317 -14.18 -4.59 -3.46
CA LEU A 317 -14.88 -3.31 -3.59
C LEU A 317 -16.40 -3.43 -3.40
N PRO A 318 -17.11 -4.45 -3.93
CA PRO A 318 -18.54 -4.61 -3.67
C PRO A 318 -18.87 -4.75 -2.17
N ASP A 319 -18.08 -5.54 -1.45
CA ASP A 319 -18.27 -5.77 -0.01
C ASP A 319 -18.01 -4.50 0.80
N PHE A 320 -16.96 -3.75 0.47
CA PHE A 320 -16.63 -2.48 1.12
C PHE A 320 -17.71 -1.42 0.87
N ARG A 321 -18.24 -1.34 -0.37
CA ARG A 321 -19.37 -0.45 -0.69
C ARG A 321 -20.62 -0.84 0.08
N HIS A 322 -20.95 -2.12 0.17
CA HIS A 322 -22.11 -2.60 0.93
C HIS A 322 -22.00 -2.25 2.42
N ALA A 323 -20.85 -2.55 3.04
CA ALA A 323 -20.61 -2.22 4.45
C ALA A 323 -20.73 -0.72 4.74
N PHE A 324 -20.24 0.13 3.83
CA PHE A 324 -20.36 1.58 3.98
C PHE A 324 -21.77 2.11 3.72
N ARG A 325 -22.33 1.84 2.53
CA ARG A 325 -23.58 2.44 2.03
C ARG A 325 -24.80 1.89 2.75
N ASP A 326 -24.83 0.57 3.00
CA ASP A 326 -26.02 -0.12 3.48
C ASP A 326 -25.97 -0.38 5.00
N GLN A 327 -24.77 -0.50 5.58
CA GLN A 327 -24.59 -0.80 7.00
C GLN A 327 -24.03 0.38 7.81
N GLY A 328 -23.56 1.45 7.16
CA GLY A 328 -23.01 2.63 7.83
C GLY A 328 -21.68 2.39 8.55
N ILE A 329 -20.96 1.31 8.21
CA ILE A 329 -19.68 0.95 8.83
C ILE A 329 -18.58 1.84 8.22
N LYS A 330 -17.84 2.54 9.08
CA LYS A 330 -16.65 3.29 8.68
C LYS A 330 -15.45 2.35 8.60
N LEU A 331 -14.86 2.24 7.42
CA LEU A 331 -13.72 1.35 7.14
C LEU A 331 -12.38 2.09 7.09
N TYR A 332 -12.41 3.43 7.16
CA TYR A 332 -11.26 4.32 7.10
C TYR A 332 -11.31 5.33 8.26
N PRO A 333 -10.15 5.81 8.75
CA PRO A 333 -10.08 6.98 9.63
C PRO A 333 -10.51 8.27 8.92
N SER A 334 -10.69 9.35 9.67
CA SER A 334 -11.18 10.63 9.12
C SER A 334 -10.14 11.41 8.29
N VAL A 335 -8.86 11.13 8.52
CA VAL A 335 -7.70 11.87 7.97
C VAL A 335 -6.76 10.97 7.15
N ASP A 336 -7.10 9.70 6.99
CA ASP A 336 -6.23 8.68 6.40
C ASP A 336 -6.99 7.87 5.33
N THR A 337 -6.30 7.49 4.27
CA THR A 337 -6.82 6.63 3.19
C THR A 337 -6.62 5.14 3.49
N HIS A 338 -5.85 4.79 4.52
CA HIS A 338 -5.64 3.41 4.95
C HIS A 338 -6.84 2.86 5.72
N TRP A 339 -6.99 1.54 5.71
CA TRP A 339 -8.04 0.87 6.48
C TRP A 339 -7.85 1.07 7.98
N ASN A 340 -8.96 1.31 8.67
CA ASN A 340 -9.00 1.12 10.12
C ASN A 340 -9.18 -0.38 10.44
N ALA A 341 -9.23 -0.71 11.74
CA ALA A 341 -9.45 -2.08 12.20
C ALA A 341 -10.70 -2.77 11.58
N ALA A 342 -11.79 -2.02 11.34
CA ALA A 342 -12.99 -2.57 10.71
C ALA A 342 -12.79 -2.89 9.22
N GLY A 343 -12.02 -2.07 8.49
CA GLY A 343 -11.60 -2.35 7.12
C GLY A 343 -10.75 -3.62 7.02
N HIS A 344 -9.77 -3.77 7.91
CA HIS A 344 -8.97 -4.99 8.02
C HIS A 344 -9.80 -6.23 8.35
N GLN A 345 -10.74 -6.11 9.29
CA GLN A 345 -11.66 -7.18 9.65
C GLN A 345 -12.53 -7.62 8.47
N LEU A 346 -13.11 -6.66 7.74
CA LEU A 346 -13.93 -6.97 6.58
C LEU A 346 -13.09 -7.68 5.52
N ALA A 347 -11.93 -7.13 5.17
CA ALA A 347 -11.02 -7.71 4.18
C ALA A 347 -10.61 -9.16 4.55
N ALA A 348 -10.15 -9.38 5.78
CA ALA A 348 -9.74 -10.70 6.25
C ALA A 348 -10.89 -11.72 6.21
N THR A 349 -12.09 -11.29 6.59
CA THR A 349 -13.30 -12.13 6.58
C THR A 349 -13.66 -12.55 5.16
N ARG A 350 -13.78 -11.58 4.24
CA ARG A 350 -14.16 -11.83 2.84
C ARG A 350 -13.10 -12.66 2.12
N VAL A 351 -11.82 -12.36 2.31
CA VAL A 351 -10.73 -13.17 1.72
C VAL A 351 -10.76 -14.60 2.28
N ALA A 352 -10.92 -14.80 3.59
CA ALA A 352 -11.01 -16.15 4.17
C ALA A 352 -12.18 -16.97 3.60
N GLU A 353 -13.34 -16.35 3.38
CA GLU A 353 -14.51 -16.98 2.77
C GLU A 353 -14.25 -17.37 1.30
N GLU A 354 -13.68 -16.46 0.51
CA GLU A 354 -13.36 -16.71 -0.91
C GLU A 354 -12.27 -17.77 -1.08
N LEU A 355 -11.25 -17.78 -0.20
CA LEU A 355 -10.23 -18.82 -0.20
C LEU A 355 -10.84 -20.22 0.04
N ARG A 356 -11.85 -20.32 0.91
CA ARG A 356 -12.56 -21.58 1.17
C ARG A 356 -13.48 -21.96 0.01
N SER A 357 -14.32 -21.03 -0.46
CA SER A 357 -15.33 -21.28 -1.49
C SER A 357 -14.69 -21.71 -2.82
N ARG A 358 -13.51 -21.16 -3.14
CA ARG A 358 -12.75 -21.47 -4.36
C ARG A 358 -11.79 -22.66 -4.22
N GLY A 359 -11.73 -23.31 -3.05
CA GLY A 359 -10.84 -24.46 -2.82
C GLY A 359 -9.34 -24.09 -2.84
N LEU A 360 -9.01 -22.82 -2.61
CA LEU A 360 -7.63 -22.35 -2.44
C LEU A 360 -7.08 -22.70 -1.06
N PHE A 361 -7.96 -22.70 -0.05
CA PHE A 361 -7.69 -23.21 1.28
C PHE A 361 -8.45 -24.53 1.50
N PRO A 362 -7.76 -25.67 1.67
CA PRO A 362 -8.43 -26.96 1.79
C PRO A 362 -9.13 -27.10 3.15
N GLY A 363 -10.44 -27.37 3.13
CA GLY A 363 -11.09 -28.09 4.23
C GLY A 363 -10.48 -29.49 4.33
N ARG A 364 -10.33 -30.06 5.54
CA ARG A 364 -9.74 -31.40 5.68
C ARG A 364 -10.53 -32.40 4.80
N SER A 365 -9.83 -33.14 3.94
CA SER A 365 -10.31 -34.43 3.45
C SER A 365 -10.71 -35.23 4.68
N GLY A 366 -11.98 -35.62 4.77
CA GLY A 366 -12.42 -36.60 5.74
C GLY A 366 -11.47 -37.79 5.69
N GLN A 367 -11.25 -38.42 6.84
CA GLN A 367 -10.88 -39.83 6.82
C GLN A 367 -11.82 -40.50 5.83
N SER A 368 -11.27 -41.07 4.77
CA SER A 368 -11.98 -42.05 3.97
C SER A 368 -12.57 -43.04 4.98
N GLN A 369 -13.89 -43.04 5.13
CA GLN A 369 -14.55 -44.21 5.68
C GLN A 369 -14.24 -45.30 4.67
N GLU A 370 -13.20 -46.10 4.96
CA GLU A 370 -13.12 -47.45 4.46
C GLU A 370 -14.42 -48.11 4.89
N ILE A 371 -15.35 -48.21 3.93
CA ILE A 371 -16.46 -49.13 4.00
C ILE A 371 -15.78 -50.51 3.99
N THR A 372 -15.51 -51.04 5.18
CA THR A 372 -15.26 -52.46 5.35
C THR A 372 -16.53 -53.20 4.93
N PRO A 373 -16.47 -54.12 3.96
CA PRO A 373 -17.59 -55.04 3.75
C PRO A 373 -17.66 -55.94 4.99
N GLY A 374 -18.80 -55.89 5.69
CA GLY A 374 -19.09 -56.75 6.83
C GLY A 374 -19.20 -58.23 6.44
N PRO A 375 -19.09 -59.14 7.42
CA PRO A 375 -18.78 -60.56 7.26
C PRO A 375 -19.83 -61.39 6.51
#